data_AF-A0A645H4K2-F1
#
_entry.id   AF-A0A645H4K2-F1
#
_cell.length_a   1.000
_cell.length_b   1.000
_cell.length_c   1.000
_cell.angle_alpha   90.00
_cell.angle_beta   90.00
_cell.angle_gamma   90.00
#
_symmetry.space_group_name_H-M   'P 1'
#
loop_
_entity.id
_entity.type
_entity.pdbx_description
1 polymer ?
#
loop_
_entity_poly.entity_id
_entity_poly.type
_entity_poly.pdbx_seq_one_letter_code
_entity_poly.pdbx_strand_id
1 'polypeptide(L)'
;MEQKGKSLLAPYYLVYMGEDGTTILGYMQGKRCLDYLKKLSQGKTEVLTELAQNLKKETKNYANMSRYSSAFHMAIESLIGKSHEVGAASFFSSELISLNAEGVTSQGDFDIVAFVIVKRK
;
A
#
# COMPACT_ATOMS: atom_id res chain seq x y z
N MET A 1 20.82 -3.40 20.92
CA MET A 1 20.40 -3.49 19.51
C MET A 1 19.09 -4.25 19.50
N GLU A 2 17.96 -3.55 19.38
CA GLU A 2 16.64 -4.19 19.33
C GLU A 2 16.53 -5.08 18.10
N GLN A 3 16.25 -6.37 18.30
CA GLN A 3 15.83 -7.24 17.22
C GLN A 3 14.45 -6.75 16.76
N LYS A 4 14.39 -6.01 15.65
CA LYS A 4 13.14 -5.74 14.92
C LYS A 4 12.48 -7.09 14.65
N GLY A 5 11.38 -7.36 15.33
CA GLY A 5 10.68 -8.65 15.27
C GLY A 5 10.43 -9.06 13.83
N LYS A 6 10.84 -10.29 13.48
CA LYS A 6 10.72 -10.82 12.13
C LYS A 6 9.24 -10.90 11.76
N SER A 7 8.78 -10.10 10.79
CA SER A 7 7.41 -10.17 10.29
C SER A 7 7.14 -11.58 9.75
N LEU A 8 6.00 -12.18 10.10
CA LEU A 8 5.55 -13.47 9.57
C LEU A 8 5.41 -13.48 8.04
N LEU A 9 5.28 -12.30 7.45
CA LEU A 9 5.12 -12.14 6.00
C LEU A 9 6.43 -11.83 5.29
N ALA A 10 7.57 -11.73 5.97
CA ALA A 10 8.85 -11.42 5.33
C ALA A 10 9.11 -12.37 4.13
N PRO A 11 9.53 -11.84 2.96
CA PRO A 11 10.00 -10.47 2.70
C PRO A 11 8.89 -9.44 2.40
N TYR A 12 7.61 -9.81 2.49
CA TYR A 12 6.48 -8.93 2.21
C TYR A 12 6.08 -8.07 3.40
N TYR A 13 5.68 -6.83 3.10
CA TYR A 13 5.10 -5.89 4.04
C TYR A 13 3.65 -5.65 3.63
N LEU A 14 2.75 -5.65 4.61
CA LEU A 14 1.34 -5.40 4.38
C LEU A 14 0.85 -4.36 5.39
N VAL A 15 0.36 -3.24 4.87
CA VAL A 15 -0.13 -2.11 5.66
C VAL A 15 -1.58 -1.87 5.30
N TYR A 16 -2.42 -1.64 6.30
CA TYR A 16 -3.81 -1.23 6.10
C TYR A 16 -3.95 0.26 6.43
N MET A 17 -4.28 1.05 5.41
CA MET A 17 -4.37 2.50 5.48
C MET A 17 -5.84 2.95 5.51
N GLY A 18 -6.09 3.98 6.31
CA GLY A 18 -7.32 4.76 6.31
C GLY A 18 -7.40 5.67 5.09
N GLU A 19 -8.63 6.07 4.78
CA GLU A 19 -8.95 6.95 3.65
C GLU A 19 -8.37 8.37 3.77
N ASP A 20 -7.99 8.76 4.98
CA ASP A 20 -7.35 10.02 5.38
C ASP A 20 -5.81 9.91 5.45
N GLY A 21 -5.25 8.74 5.12
CA GLY A 21 -3.81 8.49 5.20
C GLY A 21 -3.32 7.97 6.54
N THR A 22 -4.21 7.74 7.51
CA THR A 22 -3.81 7.15 8.80
C THR A 22 -3.42 5.68 8.64
N THR A 23 -2.37 5.24 9.33
CA THR A 23 -2.03 3.81 9.37
C THR A 23 -2.92 3.11 10.39
N ILE A 24 -3.90 2.32 9.92
CA ILE A 24 -4.81 1.55 10.79
C ILE A 24 -4.09 0.29 11.31
N LEU A 25 -3.39 -0.42 10.43
CA LEU A 25 -2.55 -1.57 10.80
C LEU A 25 -1.21 -1.45 10.10
N GLY A 26 -0.12 -1.36 10.87
CA GLY A 26 1.25 -1.37 10.36
C GLY A 26 1.75 -2.77 9.99
N TYR A 27 2.92 -2.82 9.36
CA TYR A 27 3.50 -4.05 8.80
C TYR A 27 3.73 -5.20 9.78
N MET A 28 3.96 -4.89 11.07
CA MET A 28 4.08 -5.90 12.13
C MET A 28 2.77 -6.65 12.38
N GLN A 29 1.65 -6.12 11.89
CA GLN A 29 0.31 -6.70 12.04
C GLN A 29 -0.20 -7.32 10.73
N GLY A 30 0.69 -7.72 9.81
CA GLY A 30 0.32 -8.25 8.50
C GLY A 30 -0.70 -9.39 8.51
N LYS A 31 -0.64 -10.30 9.51
CA LYS A 31 -1.67 -11.33 9.70
C LYS A 31 -3.07 -10.75 9.91
N ARG A 32 -3.20 -9.68 10.71
CA ARG A 32 -4.49 -9.01 10.93
C ARG A 32 -5.00 -8.33 9.67
N CYS A 33 -4.11 -7.74 8.87
CA CYS A 33 -4.48 -7.19 7.55
C CYS A 33 -5.09 -8.28 6.65
N LEU A 34 -4.47 -9.47 6.59
CA LEU A 34 -5.00 -10.61 5.84
C LEU A 34 -6.32 -11.14 6.43
N ASP A 35 -6.44 -11.22 7.75
CA ASP A 35 -7.69 -11.63 8.41
C ASP A 35 -8.84 -10.66 8.08
N TYR A 36 -8.57 -9.36 7.97
CA TYR A 36 -9.55 -8.36 7.55
C TYR A 36 -9.91 -8.52 6.07
N LEU A 37 -8.91 -8.63 5.20
CA LEU A 37 -9.13 -8.83 3.77
C LEU A 37 -9.99 -10.09 3.53
N LYS A 38 -9.66 -11.21 4.18
CA LYS A 38 -10.42 -12.46 4.10
C LYS A 38 -11.88 -12.30 4.52
N LYS A 39 -12.15 -11.54 5.59
CA LYS A 39 -13.53 -11.26 6.04
C LYS A 39 -14.29 -10.39 5.04
N LEU A 40 -13.64 -9.36 4.50
CA LEU A 40 -14.24 -8.44 3.53
C LEU A 40 -14.55 -9.12 2.19
N SER A 41 -13.74 -10.09 1.79
CA SER A 41 -13.91 -10.84 0.54
C SER A 41 -14.59 -12.20 0.72
N GLN A 42 -15.14 -12.51 1.90
CA GLN A 42 -15.70 -13.83 2.17
C GLN A 42 -16.87 -14.13 1.21
N GLY A 43 -16.81 -15.26 0.52
CA GLY A 43 -17.81 -15.65 -0.47
C GLY A 43 -17.78 -14.83 -1.77
N LYS A 44 -16.74 -14.00 -1.96
CA LYS A 44 -16.51 -13.23 -3.18
C LYS A 44 -15.25 -13.75 -3.87
N THR A 45 -15.39 -14.19 -5.10
CA THR A 45 -14.28 -14.62 -5.96
C THR A 45 -13.90 -13.55 -6.99
N GLU A 46 -14.74 -12.53 -7.14
CA GLU A 46 -14.58 -11.45 -8.12
C GLU A 46 -14.74 -10.09 -7.46
N VAL A 47 -14.18 -9.06 -8.11
CA VAL A 47 -14.33 -7.66 -7.69
C VAL A 47 -15.78 -7.24 -7.85
N LEU A 48 -16.28 -6.44 -6.91
CA LEU A 48 -17.62 -5.87 -6.99
C LEU A 48 -17.68 -4.81 -8.11
N THR A 49 -18.27 -5.18 -9.25
CA THR A 49 -18.32 -4.35 -10.47
C THR A 49 -18.84 -2.93 -10.24
N GLU A 50 -19.87 -2.78 -9.40
CA GLU A 50 -20.43 -1.48 -9.02
C GLU A 50 -19.38 -0.57 -8.36
N LEU A 51 -18.61 -1.11 -7.41
CA LEU A 51 -17.53 -0.36 -6.74
C LEU A 51 -16.40 -0.04 -7.71
N ALA A 52 -16.05 -0.96 -8.61
CA ALA A 52 -15.04 -0.74 -9.63
C ALA A 52 -15.44 0.39 -10.59
N GLN A 53 -16.71 0.45 -11.00
CA GLN A 53 -17.24 1.53 -11.83
C GLN A 53 -17.27 2.87 -11.09
N ASN A 54 -17.65 2.89 -9.82
CA ASN A 54 -17.63 4.11 -9.00
C ASN A 54 -16.20 4.64 -8.85
N LEU A 55 -15.24 3.75 -8.60
CA LEU A 55 -13.83 4.10 -8.56
C LEU A 55 -13.33 4.63 -9.90
N LYS A 56 -13.70 3.99 -11.01
CA LYS A 56 -13.36 4.43 -12.37
C LYS A 56 -13.88 5.85 -12.64
N LYS A 57 -15.09 6.19 -12.20
CA LYS A 57 -15.65 7.55 -12.33
C LYS A 57 -14.88 8.55 -11.47
N GLU A 58 -14.67 8.25 -10.19
CA GLU A 58 -13.94 9.10 -9.24
C GLU A 58 -12.53 9.44 -9.74
N THR A 59 -11.84 8.44 -10.27
CA THR A 59 -10.43 8.55 -10.70
C THR A 59 -10.28 9.01 -12.14
N LYS A 60 -11.37 9.45 -12.80
CA LYS A 60 -11.37 9.82 -14.23
C LYS A 60 -10.74 8.74 -15.10
N ASN A 61 -11.31 7.54 -15.06
CA ASN A 61 -10.79 6.34 -15.72
C ASN A 61 -9.36 5.99 -15.24
N TYR A 62 -9.14 5.99 -13.93
CA TYR A 62 -7.84 5.71 -13.30
C TYR A 62 -6.71 6.69 -13.64
N ALA A 63 -6.98 7.77 -14.37
CA ALA A 63 -6.00 8.80 -14.71
C ALA A 63 -5.62 9.68 -13.51
N ASN A 64 -6.51 9.84 -12.53
CA ASN A 64 -6.24 10.57 -11.30
C ASN A 64 -6.30 9.63 -10.09
N MET A 65 -5.14 9.09 -9.72
CA MET A 65 -4.93 8.20 -8.57
C MET A 65 -4.16 8.89 -7.42
N SER A 66 -4.03 10.23 -7.45
CA SER A 66 -3.24 11.02 -6.49
C SER A 66 -3.53 10.69 -5.02
N ARG A 67 -4.81 10.56 -4.65
CA ARG A 67 -5.23 10.18 -3.29
C ARG A 67 -4.66 8.83 -2.85
N TYR A 68 -4.77 7.83 -3.71
CA TYR A 68 -4.30 6.47 -3.43
C TYR A 68 -2.76 6.39 -3.43
N SER A 69 -2.12 7.13 -4.33
CA SER A 69 -0.66 7.28 -4.32
C SER A 69 -0.13 7.92 -3.05
N SER A 70 -0.81 8.95 -2.54
CA SER A 70 -0.42 9.61 -1.30
C SER A 70 -0.51 8.64 -0.13
N ALA A 71 -1.60 7.85 -0.07
CA ALA A 71 -1.75 6.79 0.94
C ALA A 71 -0.64 5.73 0.86
N PHE A 72 -0.24 5.33 -0.35
CA PHE A 72 0.89 4.42 -0.54
C PHE A 72 2.20 5.04 -0.06
N HIS A 73 2.46 6.31 -0.39
CA HIS A 73 3.64 7.03 0.05
C HIS A 73 3.77 7.05 1.59
N MET A 74 2.69 7.44 2.28
CA MET A 74 2.63 7.45 3.74
C MET A 74 2.85 6.05 4.34
N ALA A 75 2.37 4.99 3.67
CA ALA A 75 2.63 3.63 4.11
C ALA A 75 4.13 3.29 4.04
N ILE A 76 4.83 3.64 2.96
CA ILE A 76 6.28 3.42 2.83
C ILE A 76 7.06 4.27 3.84
N GLU A 77 6.71 5.53 4.05
CA GLU A 77 7.33 6.38 5.09
C GLU A 77 7.19 5.73 6.48
N SER A 78 6.03 5.16 6.79
CA SER A 78 5.79 4.41 8.03
C SER A 78 6.67 3.16 8.17
N LEU A 79 7.01 2.49 7.07
CA LEU A 79 7.93 1.33 7.07
C LEU A 79 9.38 1.74 7.33
N ILE A 80 9.84 2.81 6.66
CA ILE A 80 11.24 3.27 6.70
C ILE A 80 11.50 4.05 8.00
N GLY A 81 10.45 4.58 8.64
CA GLY A 81 10.56 5.39 9.86
C GLY A 81 11.05 6.81 9.59
N LYS A 82 10.93 7.29 8.34
CA LYS A 82 11.23 8.68 7.97
C LYS A 82 9.94 9.49 8.08
N SER A 83 9.99 10.56 8.85
CA SER A 83 8.93 11.56 9.00
C SER A 83 8.88 12.45 7.77
N HIS A 84 7.71 12.47 7.09
CA HIS A 84 7.24 13.45 6.10
C HIS A 84 8.31 14.31 5.42
N GLU A 85 8.72 13.94 4.20
CA GLU A 85 9.24 14.90 3.19
C GLU A 85 9.64 14.23 1.85
N VAL A 86 8.78 13.44 1.18
CA VAL A 86 9.07 13.10 -0.24
C VAL A 86 7.83 13.18 -1.14
N GLY A 87 7.93 14.02 -2.17
CA GLY A 87 6.82 14.39 -3.04
C GLY A 87 6.26 13.23 -3.86
N ALA A 88 4.93 13.15 -3.92
CA ALA A 88 4.12 12.21 -4.70
C ALA A 88 4.38 12.18 -6.22
N ALA A 89 5.24 13.07 -6.75
CA ALA A 89 5.51 13.22 -8.17
C ALA A 89 6.58 12.24 -8.72
N SER A 90 7.46 11.69 -7.87
CA SER A 90 8.63 10.93 -8.35
C SER A 90 8.37 9.44 -8.61
N PHE A 91 7.22 8.89 -8.19
CA PHE A 91 6.98 7.45 -8.21
C PHE A 91 6.25 6.94 -9.48
N PHE A 92 5.70 7.86 -10.29
CA PHE A 92 4.97 7.51 -11.52
C PHE A 92 5.68 7.90 -12.81
N SER A 93 6.94 8.32 -12.76
CA SER A 93 7.75 8.43 -13.97
C SER A 93 8.03 7.02 -14.52
N SER A 94 7.62 6.80 -15.76
CA SER A 94 7.55 5.53 -16.49
C SER A 94 8.88 4.80 -16.76
N GLU A 95 9.93 5.03 -15.96
CA GLU A 95 11.25 4.46 -16.20
C GLU A 95 11.62 3.46 -15.10
N LEU A 96 11.71 2.20 -15.54
CA LEU A 96 12.11 1.00 -14.83
C LEU A 96 13.45 1.19 -14.11
N ILE A 97 13.46 1.40 -12.79
CA ILE A 97 14.70 1.45 -12.01
C ILE A 97 14.87 0.10 -11.30
N SER A 98 15.68 -0.76 -11.92
CA SER A 98 16.29 -1.93 -11.28
C SER A 98 17.37 -1.46 -10.31
N LEU A 99 17.34 -1.84 -9.03
CA LEU A 99 18.48 -1.64 -8.14
C LEU A 99 18.72 -2.84 -7.23
N ASN A 100 19.88 -3.45 -7.44
CA ASN A 100 20.46 -4.51 -6.66
C ASN A 100 21.19 -3.97 -5.42
N ALA A 101 21.27 -4.85 -4.42
CA ALA A 101 22.29 -4.96 -3.37
C ALA A 101 22.30 -3.95 -2.20
N GLU A 102 22.08 -4.55 -1.02
CA GLU A 102 22.63 -4.20 0.29
C GLU A 102 22.18 -2.88 0.95
N GLY A 103 21.22 -3.02 1.86
CA GLY A 103 20.89 -2.03 2.88
C GLY A 103 19.70 -1.15 2.50
N VAL A 104 18.53 -1.47 3.06
CA VAL A 104 17.29 -0.70 2.89
C VAL A 104 17.54 0.75 3.30
N THR A 105 17.69 1.65 2.33
CA THR A 105 18.10 3.04 2.55
C THR A 105 17.27 4.02 1.72
N SER A 106 16.42 3.55 0.79
CA SER A 106 15.63 4.43 -0.08
C SER A 106 14.16 3.97 -0.26
N GLN A 107 13.28 4.93 -0.56
CA GLN A 107 11.88 4.65 -0.93
C GLN A 107 11.76 3.80 -2.21
N GLY A 108 12.84 3.72 -3.01
CA GLY A 108 12.93 2.90 -4.22
C GLY A 108 13.18 1.41 -3.96
N ASP A 109 13.31 0.98 -2.70
CA ASP A 109 13.60 -0.42 -2.33
C ASP A 109 12.32 -1.28 -2.21
N PHE A 110 11.14 -0.71 -2.48
CA PHE A 110 9.85 -1.37 -2.31
C PHE A 110 9.03 -1.40 -3.61
N ASP A 111 8.75 -2.60 -4.08
CA ASP A 111 7.82 -2.84 -5.17
C ASP A 111 6.39 -3.08 -4.67
N ILE A 112 5.42 -2.50 -5.38
CA ILE A 112 3.99 -2.77 -5.14
C ILE A 112 3.63 -4.10 -5.80
N VAL A 113 3.47 -5.14 -4.99
CA VAL A 113 2.97 -6.44 -5.47
C VAL A 113 1.45 -6.43 -5.66
N ALA A 114 0.73 -5.75 -4.78
CA ALA A 114 -0.73 -5.67 -4.82
C ALA A 114 -1.26 -4.42 -4.14
N PHE A 115 -2.37 -3.91 -4.66
CA PHE A 115 -3.12 -2.80 -4.09
C PHE A 115 -4.61 -3.11 -4.06
N VAL A 116 -5.21 -3.07 -2.87
CA VAL A 116 -6.64 -3.40 -2.68
C VAL A 116 -7.34 -2.20 -2.09
N ILE A 117 -8.34 -1.69 -2.81
CA ILE A 117 -9.21 -0.62 -2.32
C ILE A 117 -10.44 -1.25 -1.68
N VAL A 118 -10.67 -0.94 -0.41
CA VAL A 118 -11.89 -1.34 0.31
C VAL A 118 -12.85 -0.15 0.30
N LYS A 119 -14.04 -0.35 -0.27
CA LYS A 119 -15.13 0.65 -0.23
C LYS A 119 -16.39 0.05 0.36
N ARG A 120 -17.20 0.89 0.99
CA ARG A 120 -18.58 0.53 1.36
C ARG A 120 -19.44 0.48 0.11
N LYS A 121 -20.38 -0.46 0.11
CA LYS A 121 -21.45 -0.52 -0.90
C LYS A 121 -22.48 0.56 -0.60
#